data_AF-A0A644Z937-F1
#
_entry.id   AF-A0A644Z937-F1
#
_cell.length_a   1.000
_cell.length_b   1.000
_cell.length_c   1.000
_cell.angle_alpha   90.00
_cell.angle_beta   90.00
_cell.angle_gamma   90.00
#
_symmetry.space_group_name_H-M   'P 1'
#
loop_
_entity.id
_entity.type
_entity.pdbx_description
1 polymer ?
#
loop_
_entity_poly.entity_id
_entity_poly.type
_entity_poly.pdbx_seq_one_letter_code
_entity_poly.pdbx_strand_id
1 'polypeptide(L)'
;MVLFGLAVAAGIVVQMPQLYLWVVPDRYAPYFTNPAYTGGQWLLNPVLLMQLLIFFGTLLFTNIRKDEKYRTYHNLYFLASLILIAFGNLATVGGRLSSPFATYEMFVAPYFILNFTKNKMVNLIFCLGFTVVIFLLIFILSGDYAYFIPYDTLLK
;
A
#
# COMPACT_ATOMS: atom_id res chain seq x y z
N MET A 1 12.91 13.56 3.09
CA MET A 1 13.87 12.87 3.98
C MET A 1 13.54 13.06 5.45
N VAL A 2 13.32 14.30 5.94
CA VAL A 2 12.91 14.55 7.34
C VAL A 2 11.65 13.77 7.76
N LEU A 3 10.60 13.80 6.94
CA LEU A 3 9.34 13.06 7.20
C LEU A 3 9.53 11.54 7.30
N PHE A 4 10.44 10.98 6.50
CA PHE A 4 10.75 9.55 6.54
C PHE A 4 11.46 9.18 7.85
N GLY A 5 12.43 10.00 8.27
CA GLY A 5 13.11 9.81 9.56
C GLY A 5 12.14 9.92 10.75
N LEU A 6 11.22 10.88 10.72
CA LEU A 6 10.16 11.02 11.73
C LEU A 6 9.22 9.81 11.76
N ALA A 7 8.82 9.29 10.59
CA ALA A 7 7.98 8.10 10.51
C ALA A 7 8.70 6.86 11.07
N VAL A 8 9.99 6.67 10.78
CA VAL A 8 10.78 5.58 11.35
C VAL A 8 10.90 5.72 12.88
N ALA A 9 11.18 6.93 13.38
CA ALA A 9 11.24 7.18 14.81
C ALA A 9 9.90 6.89 15.50
N ALA A 10 8.78 7.32 14.91
CA ALA A 10 7.44 6.99 15.39
C ALA A 10 7.20 5.47 15.38
N GLY A 11 7.61 4.77 14.32
CA GLY A 11 7.53 3.31 14.21
C GLY A 11 8.28 2.57 15.32
N ILE A 12 9.46 3.05 15.71
CA ILE A 12 10.24 2.50 16.83
C ILE A 12 9.49 2.69 18.16
N VAL A 13 8.93 3.89 18.40
CA VAL A 13 8.15 4.18 19.61
C VAL A 13 6.90 3.30 19.68
N VAL A 14 6.21 3.13 18.55
CA VAL A 14 4.99 2.33 18.44
C VAL A 14 5.24 0.83 18.66
N GLN A 15 6.47 0.34 18.48
CA GLN A 15 6.82 -1.03 18.86
C GLN A 15 6.91 -1.26 20.37
N MET A 16 6.89 -0.19 21.18
CA MET A 16 6.91 -0.25 22.64
C MET A 16 5.54 0.14 23.22
N PRO A 17 4.55 -0.77 23.26
CA PRO A 17 3.18 -0.44 23.65
C PRO A 17 3.05 0.14 25.07
N GLN A 18 4.00 -0.19 25.97
CA GLN A 18 4.01 0.36 27.33
C GLN A 18 4.08 1.89 27.40
N LEU A 19 4.57 2.55 26.34
CA LEU A 19 4.72 4.02 26.31
C LEU A 19 3.41 4.76 26.05
N TYR A 20 2.42 4.13 25.43
CA TYR A 20 1.20 4.81 24.95
C TYR A 20 -0.11 4.08 25.24
N LEU A 21 -0.06 2.84 25.76
CA LEU A 21 -1.27 2.08 26.09
C LEU A 21 -2.22 2.80 27.05
N TRP A 22 -1.68 3.67 27.92
CA TRP A 22 -2.47 4.47 28.86
C TRP A 22 -3.43 5.47 28.19
N VAL A 23 -3.19 5.83 26.92
CA VAL A 23 -4.08 6.72 26.13
C VAL A 23 -5.14 5.93 25.36
N VAL A 24 -4.91 4.63 25.15
CA VAL A 24 -5.78 3.80 24.31
C VAL A 24 -6.94 3.28 25.15
N PRO A 25 -8.20 3.46 24.71
CA PRO A 25 -9.34 2.90 25.43
C PRO A 25 -9.24 1.36 25.50
N ASP A 26 -9.57 0.77 26.65
CA ASP A 26 -9.37 -0.66 26.94
C ASP A 26 -9.95 -1.60 25.88
N ARG A 27 -11.08 -1.22 25.26
CA ARG A 27 -11.72 -1.98 24.18
C ARG A 27 -10.82 -2.16 22.95
N TYR A 28 -9.90 -1.22 22.71
CA TYR A 28 -8.99 -1.23 21.57
C TYR A 28 -7.58 -1.72 21.93
N ALA A 29 -7.25 -1.87 23.21
CA ALA A 29 -5.95 -2.37 23.67
C ALA A 29 -5.50 -3.68 22.96
N PRO A 30 -6.39 -4.65 22.67
CA PRO A 30 -5.99 -5.86 21.94
C PRO A 30 -5.39 -5.60 20.56
N TYR A 31 -5.77 -4.52 19.86
CA TYR A 31 -5.19 -4.16 18.56
C TYR A 31 -3.72 -3.71 18.65
N PHE A 32 -3.25 -3.35 19.85
CA PHE A 32 -1.89 -2.87 20.11
C PHE A 32 -1.03 -3.88 20.87
N THR A 33 -1.63 -4.96 21.42
CA THR A 33 -0.93 -5.94 22.27
C THR A 33 -1.02 -7.38 21.78
N ASN A 34 -2.09 -7.75 21.06
CA ASN A 34 -2.29 -9.12 20.63
C ASN A 34 -1.36 -9.46 19.43
N PRO A 35 -0.54 -10.52 19.51
CA PRO A 35 0.33 -10.96 18.42
C PRO A 35 -0.38 -11.18 17.08
N ALA A 36 -1.67 -11.52 17.09
CA ALA A 36 -2.48 -11.65 15.88
C ALA A 36 -2.62 -10.34 15.08
N TYR A 37 -2.52 -9.19 15.75
CA TYR A 37 -2.62 -7.86 15.13
C TYR A 37 -1.27 -7.11 15.07
N THR A 38 -0.29 -7.55 15.87
CA THR A 38 1.05 -6.94 15.98
C THR A 38 2.16 -7.76 15.32
N GLY A 39 1.83 -8.82 14.57
CA GLY A 39 2.78 -9.67 13.84
C GLY A 39 3.22 -9.15 12.46
N GLY A 40 3.07 -7.86 12.17
CA GLY A 40 3.46 -7.28 10.89
C GLY A 40 4.96 -7.27 10.66
N GLN A 41 5.40 -7.43 9.40
CA GLN A 41 6.81 -7.40 9.01
C GLN A 41 7.41 -5.98 8.89
N TRP A 42 6.72 -4.95 9.42
CA TRP A 42 7.09 -3.53 9.38
C TRP A 42 7.72 -3.06 8.05
N LEU A 43 9.04 -2.86 8.01
CA LEU A 43 9.77 -2.39 6.81
C LEU A 43 9.79 -3.43 5.68
N LEU A 44 9.70 -4.71 6.02
CA LEU A 44 9.62 -5.82 5.06
C LEU A 44 8.18 -6.13 4.66
N ASN A 45 7.20 -5.32 5.07
CA ASN A 45 5.83 -5.49 4.64
C ASN A 45 5.76 -5.41 3.09
N PRO A 46 5.28 -6.46 2.40
CA PRO A 46 5.24 -6.50 0.95
C PRO A 46 4.45 -5.34 0.34
N VAL A 47 3.39 -4.88 1.03
CA VAL A 47 2.59 -3.74 0.60
C VAL A 47 3.40 -2.45 0.68
N LEU A 48 4.16 -2.25 1.76
CA LEU A 48 5.03 -1.07 1.90
C LEU A 48 6.12 -1.06 0.83
N LEU A 49 6.76 -2.20 0.59
CA LEU A 49 7.81 -2.33 -0.43
C LEU A 49 7.29 -1.99 -1.83
N MET A 50 6.10 -2.49 -2.18
CA MET A 50 5.43 -2.16 -3.43
C MET A 50 5.15 -0.66 -3.53
N GLN A 51 4.59 -0.05 -2.48
CA GLN A 51 4.28 1.38 -2.49
C GLN A 51 5.52 2.25 -2.63
N LEU A 52 6.62 1.91 -1.93
CA LEU A 52 7.88 2.61 -2.06
C LEU A 52 8.48 2.44 -3.45
N LEU A 53 8.37 1.25 -4.05
CA LEU A 53 8.84 1.00 -5.42
C LEU A 53 8.09 1.87 -6.43
N ILE A 54 6.76 1.93 -6.36
CA ILE A 54 5.94 2.77 -7.24
C ILE A 54 6.24 4.25 -7.00
N PHE A 55 6.40 4.67 -5.75
CA PHE A 55 6.73 6.05 -5.38
C PHE A 55 8.11 6.47 -5.93
N PHE A 56 9.18 5.71 -5.66
CA PHE A 56 10.50 6.04 -6.18
C PHE A 56 10.60 5.87 -7.69
N GLY A 57 9.94 4.86 -8.26
CA GLY A 57 9.85 4.67 -9.71
C GLY A 57 9.23 5.87 -10.40
N THR A 58 8.11 6.37 -9.90
CA THR A 58 7.50 7.59 -10.44
C THR A 58 8.41 8.80 -10.29
N LEU A 59 9.05 8.99 -9.14
CA LEU A 59 9.94 10.13 -8.91
C LEU A 59 11.18 10.15 -9.82
N LEU A 60 11.72 8.97 -10.17
CA LEU A 60 12.91 8.84 -11.02
C LEU A 60 12.60 8.93 -12.52
N PHE A 61 11.51 8.29 -12.97
CA PHE A 61 11.23 8.14 -14.40
C PHE A 61 10.21 9.14 -14.95
N THR A 62 9.46 9.85 -14.10
CA THR A 62 8.45 10.81 -14.57
C THR A 62 8.77 12.24 -14.12
N ASN A 63 8.45 13.22 -14.97
CA ASN A 63 8.70 14.63 -14.69
C ASN A 63 7.54 15.23 -13.85
N ILE A 64 7.34 14.66 -12.65
CA ILE A 64 6.24 14.96 -11.71
C ILE A 64 6.11 16.46 -11.43
N ARG A 65 7.24 17.18 -11.47
CA ARG A 65 7.31 18.61 -11.13
C ARG A 65 6.47 19.51 -12.02
N LYS A 66 6.04 19.05 -13.20
CA LYS A 66 5.28 19.86 -14.17
C LYS A 66 3.77 19.83 -13.95
N ASP A 67 3.22 18.84 -13.26
CA ASP A 67 1.78 18.70 -13.03
C ASP A 67 1.46 18.75 -11.52
N GLU A 68 0.80 19.83 -11.11
CA GLU A 68 0.48 20.10 -9.71
C GLU A 68 -0.56 19.13 -9.12
N LYS A 69 -1.53 18.70 -9.92
CA LYS A 69 -2.54 17.73 -9.48
C LYS A 69 -1.90 16.36 -9.28
N TYR A 70 -1.05 15.96 -10.22
CA TYR A 70 -0.32 14.71 -10.12
C TYR A 70 0.65 14.70 -8.93
N ARG A 71 1.36 15.81 -8.69
CA ARG A 71 2.22 15.98 -7.51
C ARG A 71 1.45 15.81 -6.20
N THR A 72 0.21 16.31 -6.15
CA THR A 72 -0.65 16.17 -4.97
C THR A 72 -1.02 14.71 -4.72
N TYR A 73 -1.47 13.98 -5.75
CA TYR A 73 -1.77 12.55 -5.62
C TYR A 73 -0.55 11.72 -5.26
N HIS A 74 0.60 12.03 -5.84
CA HIS A 74 1.86 11.37 -5.53
C HIS A 74 2.31 11.59 -4.08
N ASN A 75 2.11 12.79 -3.52
CA ASN A 75 2.39 13.08 -2.12
C ASN A 75 1.39 12.40 -1.16
N LEU A 76 0.11 12.34 -1.53
CA LEU A 76 -0.91 11.60 -0.76
C LEU A 76 -0.60 10.11 -0.74
N TYR A 77 -0.15 9.56 -1.86
CA TYR A 77 0.31 8.18 -1.94
C TYR A 77 1.53 7.91 -1.04
N PHE A 78 2.50 8.83 -1.01
CA PHE A 78 3.64 8.75 -0.10
C PHE A 78 3.23 8.76 1.38
N LEU A 79 2.18 9.52 1.72
CA LEU A 79 1.65 9.57 3.07
C LEU A 79 1.10 8.21 3.52
N ALA A 80 0.54 7.40 2.61
CA ALA A 80 0.16 6.01 2.89
C ALA A 80 1.35 5.18 3.39
N SER A 81 2.50 5.29 2.71
CA SER A 81 3.72 4.58 3.08
C SER A 81 4.32 5.09 4.40
N LEU A 82 4.25 6.41 4.65
CA LEU A 82 4.68 6.99 5.93
C LEU A 82 3.83 6.49 7.09
N ILE A 83 2.52 6.36 6.92
CA ILE A 83 1.63 5.78 7.93
C ILE A 83 2.03 4.33 8.21
N LEU A 84 2.22 3.51 7.17
CA LEU A 84 2.66 2.12 7.34
C LEU A 84 3.99 2.00 8.09
N ILE A 85 4.94 2.89 7.83
CA ILE A 85 6.22 2.94 8.56
C ILE A 85 6.01 3.40 10.01
N ALA A 86 5.19 4.43 10.23
CA ALA A 86 4.93 5.00 11.55
C ALA A 86 4.19 4.03 12.49
N PHE A 87 3.37 3.14 11.94
CA PHE A 87 2.63 2.14 12.73
C PHE A 87 3.39 0.81 12.93
N GLY A 88 4.64 0.71 12.50
CA GLY A 88 5.50 -0.37 12.97
C GLY A 88 5.01 -1.77 12.59
N ASN A 89 5.02 -2.66 13.57
CA ASN A 89 4.51 -4.02 13.45
C ASN A 89 2.98 -4.12 13.58
N LEU A 90 2.26 -3.02 13.83
CA LEU A 90 0.79 -3.01 13.95
C LEU A 90 0.15 -3.06 12.57
N ALA A 91 0.23 -4.23 11.93
CA ALA A 91 -0.26 -4.46 10.58
C ALA A 91 -1.72 -4.04 10.40
N THR A 92 -2.59 -4.35 11.37
CA THR A 92 -4.02 -4.05 11.27
C THR A 92 -4.33 -2.56 11.41
N VAL A 93 -3.69 -1.88 12.36
CA VAL A 93 -3.91 -0.43 12.58
C VAL A 93 -3.29 0.37 11.46
N GLY A 94 -2.01 0.11 11.15
CA GLY A 94 -1.29 0.76 10.06
C GLY A 94 -1.97 0.53 8.70
N GLY A 95 -2.37 -0.71 8.41
CA GLY A 95 -3.03 -1.07 7.15
C GLY A 95 -4.39 -0.37 6.96
N ARG A 96 -5.21 -0.27 8.01
CA ARG A 96 -6.51 0.41 7.95
C ARG A 96 -6.40 1.92 7.82
N LEU A 97 -5.36 2.52 8.42
CA LEU A 97 -5.10 3.95 8.31
C LEU A 97 -4.44 4.33 6.98
N SER A 98 -3.61 3.43 6.41
CA SER A 98 -2.95 3.68 5.14
C SER A 98 -3.85 3.43 3.93
N SER A 99 -4.85 2.55 4.03
CA SER A 99 -5.64 2.11 2.86
C SER A 99 -6.35 3.24 2.10
N PRO A 100 -6.93 4.30 2.72
CA PRO A 100 -7.59 5.37 1.97
C PRO A 100 -6.59 6.24 1.20
N PHE A 101 -5.33 6.29 1.65
CA PHE A 101 -4.27 7.00 0.94
C PHE A 101 -3.63 6.09 -0.13
N ALA A 102 -3.59 4.79 0.11
CA ALA A 102 -3.10 3.81 -0.85
C ALA A 102 -3.99 3.74 -2.11
N THR A 103 -5.29 4.07 -2.03
CA THR A 103 -6.16 4.09 -3.22
C THR A 103 -5.74 5.11 -4.29
N TYR A 104 -4.95 6.14 -3.93
CA TYR A 104 -4.37 7.06 -4.92
C TYR A 104 -3.37 6.37 -5.86
N GLU A 105 -2.95 5.13 -5.57
CA GLU A 105 -2.19 4.27 -6.49
C GLU A 105 -2.86 4.14 -7.86
N MET A 106 -4.19 4.12 -7.89
CA MET A 106 -4.96 4.05 -9.14
C MET A 106 -4.69 5.22 -10.09
N PHE A 107 -4.16 6.34 -9.59
CA PHE A 107 -3.74 7.47 -10.42
C PHE A 107 -2.22 7.48 -10.64
N VAL A 108 -1.45 7.13 -9.61
CA VAL A 108 0.02 7.17 -9.62
C VAL A 108 0.61 6.06 -10.49
N ALA A 109 0.14 4.83 -10.35
CA ALA A 109 0.68 3.67 -11.07
C ALA A 109 0.38 3.70 -12.59
N PRO A 110 -0.84 4.03 -13.07
CA PRO A 110 -1.06 4.15 -14.50
C PRO A 110 -0.28 5.30 -15.12
N TYR A 111 -0.18 6.45 -14.43
CA TYR A 111 0.60 7.58 -14.92
C TYR A 111 2.10 7.24 -15.04
N PHE A 112 2.63 6.46 -14.09
CA PHE A 112 3.98 5.91 -14.16
C PHE A 112 4.18 5.11 -15.46
N ILE A 113 3.32 4.11 -15.67
CA ILE A 113 3.44 3.16 -16.79
C ILE A 113 3.26 3.90 -18.12
N LEU A 114 2.29 4.80 -18.20
CA LEU A 114 1.99 5.59 -19.40
C LEU A 114 3.11 6.55 -19.81
N ASN A 115 4.00 6.90 -18.90
CA ASN A 115 5.13 7.79 -19.14
C ASN A 115 6.50 7.08 -19.00
N PHE A 116 6.52 5.75 -18.90
CA PHE A 116 7.75 4.99 -18.68
C PHE A 116 8.69 5.05 -19.89
N THR A 117 8.17 4.97 -21.12
CA THR A 117 8.95 5.13 -22.35
C THR A 117 8.46 6.31 -23.21
N LYS A 118 9.24 6.71 -24.22
CA LYS A 118 8.82 7.74 -25.19
C LYS A 118 7.72 7.24 -26.15
N ASN A 119 7.54 5.92 -26.28
CA ASN A 119 6.61 5.32 -27.23
C ASN A 119 5.25 5.06 -26.58
N LYS A 120 4.23 5.82 -26.99
CA LYS A 120 2.87 5.75 -26.43
C LYS A 120 2.21 4.39 -26.62
N MET A 121 2.45 3.70 -27.74
CA MET A 121 1.86 2.38 -28.01
C MET A 121 2.43 1.31 -27.08
N VAL A 122 3.74 1.34 -26.84
CA VAL A 122 4.41 0.43 -25.91
C VAL A 122 3.91 0.65 -24.48
N ASN A 123 3.76 1.90 -24.06
CA ASN A 123 3.25 2.21 -22.72
C ASN A 123 1.78 1.79 -22.55
N LEU A 124 0.96 1.90 -23.61
CA LEU A 124 -0.42 1.40 -23.59
C LEU A 124 -0.46 -0.12 -23.41
N ILE A 125 0.37 -0.86 -24.15
CA ILE A 125 0.50 -2.32 -24.04
C ILE A 125 0.95 -2.70 -22.62
N PHE A 126 1.93 -1.99 -22.04
CA PHE A 126 2.35 -2.22 -20.66
C PHE A 126 1.23 -1.94 -19.66
N CYS A 127 0.43 -0.88 -19.85
CA CYS A 127 -0.67 -0.56 -18.96
C CYS A 127 -1.79 -1.63 -19.01
N LEU A 128 -2.13 -2.10 -20.21
CA LEU A 128 -3.09 -3.20 -20.40
C LEU A 128 -2.54 -4.50 -19.79
N GLY A 129 -1.29 -4.83 -20.07
CA GLY A 129 -0.61 -6.01 -19.50
C GLY A 129 -0.58 -5.98 -17.98
N PHE A 130 -0.23 -4.84 -17.38
CA PHE A 130 -0.26 -4.64 -15.94
C PHE A 130 -1.65 -4.86 -15.34
N THR A 131 -2.69 -4.35 -16.00
CA THR A 131 -4.09 -4.53 -15.56
C THR A 131 -4.50 -6.00 -15.58
N VAL A 132 -4.14 -6.73 -16.65
CA VAL A 132 -4.40 -8.18 -16.77
C VAL A 132 -3.64 -8.94 -15.69
N VAL A 133 -2.37 -8.61 -15.43
CA VAL A 133 -1.58 -9.27 -14.38
C VAL A 133 -2.20 -9.07 -13.01
N ILE A 134 -2.60 -7.84 -12.65
CA ILE A 134 -3.29 -7.57 -11.38
C ILE A 134 -4.60 -8.36 -11.31
N PHE A 135 -5.39 -8.39 -12.37
CA PHE A 135 -6.61 -9.18 -12.41
C PHE A 135 -6.35 -10.67 -12.18
N LEU A 136 -5.35 -11.25 -12.82
CA LEU A 136 -4.98 -12.66 -12.63
C LEU A 136 -4.51 -12.93 -11.19
N LEU A 137 -3.72 -12.03 -10.60
CA LEU A 137 -3.23 -12.15 -9.23
C LEU A 137 -4.39 -12.11 -8.22
N ILE A 138 -5.29 -11.13 -8.35
CA ILE A 138 -6.41 -10.94 -7.43
C ILE A 138 -7.49 -11.99 -7.66
N PHE A 139 -7.97 -12.15 -8.89
CA PHE A 139 -9.18 -12.93 -9.14
C PHE A 139 -8.90 -14.44 -9.24
N ILE A 140 -7.81 -14.83 -9.90
CA ILE A 140 -7.50 -16.25 -10.13
C ILE A 140 -6.62 -16.82 -9.01
N LEU A 141 -5.47 -16.19 -8.73
CA LEU A 141 -4.49 -16.72 -7.78
C LEU A 141 -4.94 -16.62 -6.32
N SER A 142 -5.74 -15.60 -5.95
CA SER A 142 -6.37 -15.54 -4.63
C SER A 142 -7.48 -16.59 -4.44
N GLY A 143 -7.94 -17.22 -5.52
CA GLY A 143 -9.06 -18.18 -5.49
C GLY A 143 -10.43 -17.51 -5.38
N ASP A 144 -10.51 -16.19 -5.46
CA ASP A 144 -11.76 -15.43 -5.30
C ASP A 144 -12.81 -15.81 -6.34
N TYR A 145 -12.39 -16.19 -7.55
CA TYR A 145 -13.28 -16.67 -8.60
C TYR A 145 -14.19 -17.82 -8.16
N ALA A 146 -13.76 -18.67 -7.21
CA ALA A 146 -14.55 -19.79 -6.71
C ALA A 146 -15.83 -19.35 -5.98
N TYR A 147 -15.82 -18.18 -5.34
CA TYR A 147 -17.02 -17.61 -4.70
C TYR A 147 -18.04 -17.06 -5.70
N PHE A 148 -17.60 -16.82 -6.95
CA PHE A 148 -18.44 -16.33 -8.03
C PHE A 148 -18.88 -17.42 -9.01
N ILE A 149 -18.50 -18.68 -8.79
CA ILE A 149 -19.07 -19.83 -9.50
C ILE A 149 -20.40 -20.15 -8.82
N PRO A 150 -21.55 -19.88 -9.46
CA PRO A 150 -22.84 -20.17 -8.87
C PRO A 150 -23.03 -21.69 -8.91
N TYR A 151 -23.00 -22.29 -7.72
CA TYR A 151 -23.26 -23.71 -7.42
C TYR A 151 -22.13 -24.68 -7.78
N ASP A 152 -21.55 -25.30 -6.73
CA ASP A 152 -21.07 -26.68 -6.85
C ASP A 152 -22.26 -27.48 -7.37
N THR A 153 -22.20 -27.97 -8.61
CA THR A 153 -23.24 -28.85 -9.13
C THR A 153 -23.35 -30.05 -8.20
N LEU A 154 -24.58 -30.50 -7.91
CA LEU A 154 -24.95 -31.61 -7.02
C LEU A 154 -24.32 -32.99 -7.37
N LEU A 155 -23.31 -33.02 -8.24
CA LEU A 155 -22.63 -34.18 -8.78
C LEU A 155 -21.17 -34.24 -8.30
N LYS A 156 -20.96 -34.19 -6.98
CA LYS A 156 -19.74 -34.69 -6.33
C LYS A 156 -20.05 -36.00 -5.64
#